data_AF-A0A968XM62-F1
#
_entry.id   AF-A0A968XM62-F1
#
_cell.length_a   1.000
_cell.length_b   1.000
_cell.length_c   1.000
_cell.angle_alpha   90.00
_cell.angle_beta   90.00
_cell.angle_gamma   90.00
#
_symmetry.space_group_name_H-M   'P 1'
#
loop_
_entity.id
_entity.type
_entity.pdbx_description
1 polymer ?
#
loop_
_entity_poly.entity_id
_entity_poly.type
_entity_poly.pdbx_seq_one_letter_code
_entity_poly.pdbx_strand_id
1 'polypeptide(L)'
;MTQNEIIILNFEEIRRRSINLWSGIPPENYFWRPDIDAMNCLEMVRQVLEGEHIYHRIVEKGGDLDNFISPWEGKRYTDLEAELAFAESFRKSFIETIKQFSPDDFLTIEIIRQEKGQSR
;
A
#
# COMPACT_ATOMS: atom_id res chain seq x y z
N MET A 1 12.75 18.78 -10.77
CA MET A 1 12.09 17.62 -10.16
C MET A 1 11.59 16.75 -11.30
N THR A 2 12.01 15.49 -11.38
CA THR A 2 11.53 14.51 -12.38
C THR A 2 10.13 14.01 -12.02
N GLN A 3 9.44 13.34 -12.95
CA GLN A 3 8.14 12.70 -12.68
C GLN A 3 8.24 11.73 -11.49
N ASN A 4 9.28 10.89 -11.47
CA ASN A 4 9.53 9.93 -10.39
C ASN A 4 9.70 10.64 -9.05
N GLU A 5 10.47 11.74 -9.01
CA GLU A 5 10.70 12.51 -7.79
C GLU A 5 9.38 13.10 -7.24
N ILE A 6 8.49 13.60 -8.11
CA ILE A 6 7.17 14.11 -7.69
C ILE A 6 6.30 12.99 -7.12
N ILE A 7 6.25 11.84 -7.81
CA ILE A 7 5.45 10.68 -7.38
C ILE A 7 5.95 10.18 -6.02
N ILE A 8 7.27 9.99 -5.89
CA ILE A 8 7.90 9.53 -4.65
C ILE A 8 7.65 10.53 -3.51
N LEU A 9 7.84 11.84 -3.76
CA LEU A 9 7.57 12.87 -2.76
C LEU A 9 6.12 12.81 -2.26
N ASN A 10 5.15 12.64 -3.16
CA ASN A 10 3.74 12.52 -2.79
C ASN A 10 3.50 11.27 -1.92
N PHE A 11 4.05 10.12 -2.30
CA PHE A 11 3.91 8.90 -1.49
C PHE A 11 4.57 9.01 -0.12
N GLU A 12 5.77 9.60 -0.03
CA GLU A 12 6.46 9.84 1.23
C GLU A 12 5.66 10.78 2.14
N GLU A 13 5.12 11.88 1.58
CA GLU A 13 4.33 12.83 2.36
C GLU A 13 3.00 12.24 2.85
N ILE A 14 2.31 11.45 2.02
CA ILE A 14 1.09 10.74 2.43
C ILE A 14 1.44 9.74 3.53
N ARG A 15 2.49 8.91 3.35
CA ARG A 15 2.89 7.92 4.34
C ARG A 15 3.27 8.57 5.67
N ARG A 16 4.03 9.66 5.64
CA ARG A 16 4.41 10.43 6.84
C ARG A 16 3.18 10.94 7.59
N ARG A 17 2.18 11.48 6.88
CA ARG A 17 0.93 11.97 7.49
C ARG A 17 0.08 10.83 8.05
N SER A 18 0.00 9.70 7.34
CA SER A 18 -0.66 8.49 7.81
C SER A 18 -0.04 7.99 9.11
N ILE A 19 1.29 7.88 9.18
CA ILE A 19 2.00 7.47 10.40
C ILE A 19 1.71 8.45 11.54
N ASN A 20 1.79 9.77 11.29
CA ASN A 20 1.48 10.77 12.32
C ASN A 20 0.05 10.61 12.87
N LEU A 21 -0.93 10.33 12.02
CA LEU A 21 -2.31 10.08 12.43
C LEU A 21 -2.41 8.79 13.25
N TRP A 22 -1.84 7.69 12.75
CA TRP A 22 -1.93 6.38 13.38
C TRP A 22 -1.22 6.34 14.74
N SER A 23 -0.06 6.99 14.86
CA SER A 23 0.68 7.10 16.12
C SER A 23 -0.05 7.94 17.18
N GLY A 24 -1.05 8.74 16.78
CA GLY A 24 -1.93 9.46 17.71
C GLY A 24 -3.05 8.61 18.30
N ILE A 25 -3.25 7.37 17.82
CA ILE A 25 -4.28 6.46 18.33
C ILE A 25 -3.73 5.74 19.58
N PRO A 26 -4.39 5.86 20.74
CA PRO A 26 -3.99 5.13 21.94
C PRO A 26 -4.06 3.60 21.73
N PRO A 27 -3.14 2.80 22.27
CA PRO A 27 -3.15 1.34 22.12
C PRO A 27 -4.46 0.67 22.53
N GLU A 28 -5.14 1.19 23.56
CA GLU A 28 -6.45 0.72 24.02
C GLU A 28 -7.57 0.88 22.96
N ASN A 29 -7.36 1.74 21.95
CA ASN A 29 -8.31 2.00 20.86
C ASN A 29 -7.98 1.22 19.57
N TYR A 30 -6.90 0.43 19.53
CA TYR A 30 -6.50 -0.31 18.32
C TYR A 30 -7.58 -1.23 17.75
N PHE A 31 -8.41 -1.82 18.62
CA PHE A 31 -9.51 -2.70 18.25
C PHE A 31 -10.89 -2.02 18.28
N TRP A 32 -10.93 -0.71 18.53
CA TRP A 32 -12.16 0.06 18.47
C TRP A 32 -12.66 0.16 17.01
N ARG A 33 -13.98 0.06 16.83
CA ARG A 33 -14.66 0.24 15.55
C ARG A 33 -15.73 1.32 15.70
N PRO A 34 -15.96 2.16 14.68
CA PRO A 34 -17.03 3.17 14.71
C PRO A 34 -18.43 2.55 14.64
N ASP A 35 -18.56 1.39 14.01
CA ASP A 35 -19.78 0.58 13.94
C ASP A 35 -19.42 -0.91 13.81
N ILE A 36 -20.44 -1.78 13.81
CA ILE A 36 -20.26 -3.24 13.83
C ILE A 36 -19.67 -3.80 12.53
N ASP A 37 -19.88 -3.13 11.41
CA ASP A 37 -19.46 -3.57 10.07
C ASP A 37 -18.16 -2.89 9.61
N ALA A 38 -17.73 -1.82 10.28
CA ALA A 38 -16.51 -1.11 9.98
C ALA A 38 -15.24 -1.82 10.45
N MET A 39 -14.14 -1.57 9.75
CA MET A 39 -12.80 -1.96 10.18
C MET A 39 -12.44 -1.32 11.53
N ASN A 40 -11.70 -2.06 12.36
CA ASN A 40 -11.04 -1.44 13.51
C ASN A 40 -9.81 -0.63 13.07
N CYS A 41 -9.20 0.11 14.00
CA CYS A 41 -8.05 0.96 13.69
C CYS A 41 -6.88 0.17 13.07
N LEU A 42 -6.50 -1.00 13.60
CA LEU A 42 -5.39 -1.79 13.05
C LEU A 42 -5.74 -2.45 11.70
N GLU A 43 -6.99 -2.87 11.52
CA GLU A 43 -7.48 -3.36 10.23
C GLU A 43 -7.39 -2.26 9.16
N MET A 44 -7.77 -1.03 9.49
CA MET A 44 -7.65 0.11 8.58
C MET A 44 -6.19 0.42 8.25
N VAL A 45 -5.29 0.42 9.24
CA VAL A 45 -3.84 0.60 9.02
C VAL A 45 -3.34 -0.46 8.04
N ARG A 46 -3.59 -1.73 8.34
CA ARG A 46 -3.18 -2.84 7.49
C ARG A 46 -3.74 -2.74 6.09
N GLN A 47 -5.03 -2.41 5.93
CA GLN A 47 -5.66 -2.25 4.62
C GLN A 47 -4.91 -1.25 3.74
N VAL A 48 -4.39 -0.16 4.32
CA VAL A 48 -3.58 0.83 3.59
C VAL A 48 -2.19 0.26 3.23
N LEU A 49 -1.53 -0.43 4.17
CA LEU A 49 -0.20 -1.02 3.95
C LEU A 49 -0.24 -2.14 2.89
N GLU A 50 -1.19 -3.04 3.04
CA GLU A 50 -1.43 -4.17 2.14
C GLU A 50 -1.90 -3.68 0.77
N GLY A 51 -2.76 -2.65 0.72
CA GLY A 51 -3.20 -2.03 -0.52
C GLY A 51 -2.02 -1.51 -1.35
N GLU A 52 -1.06 -0.81 -0.74
CA GLU A 52 0.16 -0.36 -1.43
C GLU A 52 0.91 -1.54 -2.07
N HIS A 53 1.08 -2.64 -1.33
CA HIS A 53 1.73 -3.83 -1.85
C HIS A 53 0.93 -4.47 -3.01
N ILE A 54 -0.39 -4.60 -2.88
CA ILE A 54 -1.26 -5.14 -3.93
C ILE A 54 -1.12 -4.31 -5.22
N TYR A 55 -1.18 -2.98 -5.13
CA TYR A 55 -1.00 -2.12 -6.30
C TYR A 55 0.40 -2.21 -6.89
N HIS A 56 1.42 -2.35 -6.05
CA HIS A 56 2.78 -2.62 -6.53
C HIS A 56 2.85 -3.93 -7.33
N ARG A 57 2.22 -5.01 -6.84
CA ARG A 57 2.13 -6.29 -7.56
C ARG A 57 1.36 -6.18 -8.88
N ILE A 58 0.26 -5.42 -8.91
CA ILE A 58 -0.50 -5.13 -10.12
C ILE A 58 0.42 -4.50 -11.18
N VAL A 59 1.22 -3.51 -10.79
CA VAL A 59 2.18 -2.85 -11.69
C VAL A 59 3.25 -3.82 -12.19
N GLU A 60 3.87 -4.60 -11.29
CA GLU A 60 4.89 -5.59 -11.66
C GLU A 60 4.39 -6.68 -12.61
N LYS A 61 3.09 -6.96 -12.58
CA LYS A 61 2.47 -8.03 -13.38
C LYS A 61 1.66 -7.54 -14.57
N GLY A 62 1.64 -6.23 -14.84
CA GLY A 62 0.87 -5.67 -15.95
C GLY A 62 -0.65 -5.78 -15.78
N GLY A 63 -1.13 -5.94 -14.55
CA GLY A 63 -2.56 -6.01 -14.23
C GLY A 63 -3.06 -7.38 -13.76
N ASP A 64 -2.37 -8.46 -14.10
CA ASP A 64 -2.78 -9.82 -13.71
C ASP A 64 -2.22 -10.22 -12.34
N LEU A 65 -3.10 -10.45 -11.36
CA LEU A 65 -2.69 -10.91 -10.04
C LEU A 65 -2.70 -12.44 -9.89
N ASP A 66 -3.10 -13.20 -10.92
CA ASP A 66 -3.22 -14.66 -10.85
C ASP A 66 -3.93 -15.12 -9.54
N ASN A 67 -3.32 -16.06 -8.81
CA ASN A 67 -3.72 -16.52 -7.49
C ASN A 67 -2.90 -15.82 -6.39
N PHE A 68 -2.70 -14.50 -6.49
CA PHE A 68 -1.93 -13.75 -5.49
C PHE A 68 -2.54 -13.91 -4.10
N ILE A 69 -1.71 -14.43 -3.20
CA ILE A 69 -2.00 -14.52 -1.77
C ILE A 69 -1.23 -13.40 -1.09
N SER A 70 -1.95 -12.59 -0.32
CA SER A 70 -1.33 -11.50 0.43
C SER A 70 -0.39 -12.03 1.50
N PRO A 71 0.81 -11.42 1.68
CA PRO A 71 1.68 -11.69 2.82
C PRO A 71 1.04 -11.44 4.19
N TRP A 72 -0.06 -10.68 4.23
CA TRP A 72 -0.84 -10.41 5.44
C TRP A 72 -1.90 -11.47 5.73
N GLU A 73 -2.18 -12.40 4.81
CA GLU A 73 -3.20 -13.43 5.02
C GLU A 73 -2.88 -14.29 6.26
N GLY A 74 -3.85 -14.44 7.14
CA GLY A 74 -3.72 -15.20 8.39
C GLY A 74 -2.84 -14.55 9.47
N LYS A 75 -2.27 -13.37 9.22
CA LYS A 75 -1.42 -12.67 10.19
C LYS A 75 -2.30 -12.03 11.27
N ARG A 76 -1.97 -12.26 12.54
CA ARG A 76 -2.68 -11.61 13.67
C ARG A 76 -2.34 -10.13 13.75
N TYR A 77 -3.29 -9.32 14.21
CA TYR A 77 -3.05 -7.92 14.56
C TYR A 77 -2.44 -7.85 15.96
N THR A 78 -1.41 -7.01 16.15
CA THR A 78 -0.79 -6.78 17.46
C THR A 78 -0.80 -5.30 17.81
N ASP A 79 -0.03 -4.50 17.09
CA ASP A 79 0.19 -3.08 17.34
C ASP A 79 0.66 -2.38 16.05
N LEU A 80 0.69 -1.05 16.09
CA LEU A 80 1.07 -0.23 14.95
C LEU A 80 2.52 -0.47 14.48
N GLU A 81 3.47 -0.63 15.41
CA GLU A 81 4.89 -0.79 15.07
C GLU A 81 5.13 -2.10 14.32
N ALA A 82 4.48 -3.19 14.74
CA ALA A 82 4.56 -4.48 14.08
C ALA A 82 3.99 -4.43 12.64
N GLU A 83 2.88 -3.71 12.43
CA GLU A 83 2.32 -3.51 11.08
C GLU A 83 3.29 -2.72 10.19
N LEU A 84 3.85 -1.62 10.70
CA LEU A 84 4.79 -0.76 9.95
C LEU A 84 6.10 -1.49 9.65
N ALA A 85 6.67 -2.20 10.63
CA ALA A 85 7.89 -2.97 10.46
C ALA A 85 7.73 -4.09 9.43
N PHE A 86 6.58 -4.77 9.43
CA PHE A 86 6.28 -5.81 8.45
C PHE A 86 6.14 -5.23 7.03
N ALA A 87 5.54 -4.05 6.89
CA ALA A 87 5.35 -3.39 5.60
C ALA A 87 6.63 -2.77 5.01
N GLU A 88 7.69 -2.58 5.81
CA GLU A 88 8.86 -1.76 5.44
C GLU A 88 9.58 -2.28 4.18
N SER A 89 9.76 -3.60 4.06
CA SER A 89 10.43 -4.21 2.91
C SER A 89 9.62 -4.03 1.61
N PHE A 90 8.30 -4.20 1.69
CA PHE A 90 7.39 -4.00 0.56
C PHE A 90 7.38 -2.55 0.11
N ARG A 91 7.34 -1.61 1.05
CA ARG A 91 7.44 -0.17 0.79
C ARG A 91 8.75 0.20 0.09
N LYS A 92 9.89 -0.34 0.55
CA LYS A 92 11.20 -0.13 -0.09
C LYS A 92 11.19 -0.65 -1.53
N SER A 93 10.70 -1.87 -1.74
CA SER A 93 10.60 -2.46 -3.09
C SER A 93 9.73 -1.60 -4.02
N PHE A 94 8.58 -1.13 -3.54
CA PHE A 94 7.68 -0.26 -4.29
C PHE A 94 8.36 1.06 -4.72
N ILE A 95 9.07 1.72 -3.80
CA ILE A 95 9.80 2.95 -4.11
C ILE A 95 10.94 2.70 -5.10
N GLU A 96 11.67 1.59 -4.97
CA GLU A 96 12.72 1.22 -5.94
C GLU A 96 12.13 0.95 -7.34
N THR A 97 10.96 0.30 -7.43
CA THR A 97 10.27 0.13 -8.71
C THR A 97 9.93 1.49 -9.34
N ILE A 98 9.41 2.47 -8.58
CA ILE A 98 9.11 3.79 -9.13
C ILE A 98 10.37 4.49 -9.67
N LYS A 99 11.51 4.35 -8.98
CA LYS A 99 12.78 4.95 -9.42
C LYS A 99 13.28 4.39 -10.75
N GLN A 100 12.95 3.14 -11.07
CA GLN A 100 13.41 2.45 -12.27
C GLN A 100 12.66 2.84 -13.54
N PHE A 101 11.46 3.43 -13.42
CA PHE A 101 10.72 3.89 -14.60
C PHE A 101 11.41 5.06 -15.28
N SER A 102 11.51 4.97 -16.61
CA SER A 102 11.84 6.08 -17.48
C SER A 102 10.63 6.99 -17.70
N PRO A 103 10.81 8.24 -18.17
CA PRO A 103 9.70 9.11 -18.54
C PRO A 103 8.75 8.50 -19.58
N ASP A 104 9.28 7.69 -20.51
CA ASP A 104 8.49 7.05 -21.56
C ASP A 104 7.65 5.89 -21.02
N ASP A 105 8.08 5.22 -19.95
CA ASP A 105 7.34 4.12 -19.33
C ASP A 105 5.97 4.59 -18.81
N PHE A 106 5.88 5.80 -18.23
CA PHE A 106 4.61 6.39 -17.77
C PHE A 106 3.61 6.68 -18.91
N LEU A 107 4.07 6.68 -20.16
CA LEU A 107 3.25 6.97 -21.33
C LEU A 107 2.92 5.70 -22.14
N THR A 108 3.72 4.64 -21.97
CA THR A 108 3.71 3.49 -22.88
C THR A 108 3.36 2.18 -22.19
N ILE A 109 3.62 2.04 -20.89
CA ILE A 109 3.21 0.86 -20.13
C ILE A 109 1.72 0.94 -19.85
N GLU A 110 0.97 -0.05 -20.34
CA GLU A 110 -0.45 -0.24 -20.08
C GLU A 110 -0.64 -1.33 -19.01
N ILE A 111 -1.52 -1.08 -18.05
CA ILE A 111 -1.92 -2.01 -16.99
C ILE A 111 -3.35 -2.48 -17.27
N ILE A 112 -3.51 -3.75 -17.61
CA ILE A 112 -4.81 -4.33 -18.01
C ILE A 112 -5.28 -5.32 -16.97
N ARG A 113 -6.38 -4.98 -16.28
CA ARG A 113 -7.06 -5.83 -15.30
C ARG A 113 -8.36 -6.37 -15.88
N GLN A 114 -8.25 -7.42 -16.68
CA GLN A 114 -9.37 -7.99 -17.44
C GLN A 114 -10.52 -8.44 -16.51
N GLU A 115 -10.19 -8.99 -15.35
CA GLU A 115 -11.15 -9.47 -14.34
C GLU A 115 -12.01 -8.34 -13.74
N LYS A 116 -11.51 -7.11 -13.77
CA LYS A 116 -12.23 -5.90 -13.33
C LYS A 116 -12.72 -5.02 -14.48
N GLY A 117 -12.40 -5.37 -15.73
CA GLY A 117 -12.68 -4.54 -16.90
C GLY A 117 -11.98 -3.17 -16.85
N GLN A 118 -10.76 -3.09 -16.30
CA GLN A 118 -10.01 -1.84 -16.15
C GLN A 118 -8.76 -1.86 -17.05
N SER A 119 -8.48 -0.74 -17.73
CA SER A 119 -7.19 -0.49 -18.41
C SER A 119 -6.73 0.95 -18.15
N ARG A 120 -5.44 1.15 -17.88
CA ARG A 120 -4.79 2.45 -17.65
C ARG A 120 -3.38 2.49 -18.18
#